data_AF-A0A250J8D4-F1
#
_entry.id   AF-A0A250J8D4-F1
#
_cell.length_a   1.000
_cell.length_b   1.000
_cell.length_c   1.000
_cell.angle_alpha   90.00
_cell.angle_beta   90.00
_cell.angle_gamma   90.00
#
_symmetry.space_group_name_H-M   'P 1'
#
loop_
_entity.id
_entity.type
_entity.pdbx_description
1 polymer ?
#
loop_
_entity_poly.entity_id
_entity_poly.type
_entity_poly.pdbx_seq_one_letter_code
_entity_poly.pdbx_strand_id
1 'polypeptide(L)'
;MTENMEVKFESLSRQVARLDVNRLTSPFGLTVDPRTQIHHLGYHEAPLFRLEQPFSPDDAWGVEPLSSGRFVRAQPEAGQKLPQAYLDWLRGSAVSRGLEIPWSLPPGSYLLVRTARPLHKVQKVLLGNELVPATPNIRVLREQKPVYSCVVGARLQEPPVLDQPLIGLSVLNYDGSTRQQGMLFFSSVEAAPHGLPAGQELVLIVPLEGQLVFDNMGFFSAKGEVESRRRWKEELAHEFVTWCTDPSRA
;
A
#
# COMPACT_ATOMS: atom_id res chain seq x y z
N MET A 1 3.64 -12.19 32.51
CA MET A 1 2.51 -12.11 31.58
C MET A 1 2.95 -11.27 30.40
N THR A 2 3.33 -11.91 29.30
CA THR A 2 3.60 -11.21 28.04
C THR A 2 2.25 -10.76 27.50
N GLU A 3 1.98 -9.46 27.49
CA GLU A 3 0.84 -8.91 26.78
C GLU A 3 0.88 -9.45 25.34
N ASN A 4 -0.17 -10.14 24.91
CA ASN A 4 -0.36 -10.50 23.51
C ASN A 4 -0.62 -9.20 22.75
N MET A 5 0.45 -8.45 22.47
CA MET A 5 0.35 -7.22 21.70
C MET A 5 0.00 -7.59 20.27
N GLU A 6 -1.27 -7.37 19.92
CA GLU A 6 -1.79 -7.53 18.56
C GLU A 6 -1.04 -6.67 17.54
N VAL A 7 -0.38 -5.61 18.01
CA VAL A 7 0.41 -4.69 17.21
C VAL A 7 1.77 -4.48 17.88
N LYS A 8 2.85 -4.70 17.13
CA LYS A 8 4.23 -4.35 17.54
C LYS A 8 4.75 -3.24 16.64
N PHE A 9 5.35 -2.22 17.25
CA PHE A 9 5.92 -1.09 16.54
C PHE A 9 7.36 -0.86 16.95
N GLU A 10 8.23 -0.65 15.98
CA GLU A 10 9.64 -0.35 16.17
C GLU A 10 10.07 0.79 15.26
N SER A 11 10.59 1.88 15.84
CA SER A 11 11.18 2.97 15.05
C SER A 11 12.60 2.58 14.64
N LEU A 12 12.84 2.43 13.33
CA LEU A 12 14.18 2.11 12.79
C LEU A 12 15.00 3.38 12.54
N SER A 13 14.32 4.48 12.19
CA SER A 13 14.89 5.82 12.04
C SER A 13 13.78 6.87 12.14
N ARG A 14 14.11 8.15 11.97
CA ARG A 14 13.12 9.23 11.88
C ARG A 14 12.12 9.00 10.74
N GLN A 15 12.57 8.47 9.60
CA GLN A 15 11.74 8.32 8.39
C GLN A 15 11.17 6.92 8.23
N VAL A 16 11.72 5.91 8.90
CA VAL A 16 11.33 4.50 8.70
C VAL A 16 10.99 3.86 10.03
N ALA A 17 9.87 3.16 10.08
CA ALA A 17 9.50 2.28 11.19
C ALA A 17 8.98 0.94 10.67
N ARG A 18 8.98 -0.05 11.55
CA ARG A 18 8.39 -1.36 11.33
C ARG A 18 7.11 -1.49 12.16
N LEU A 19 6.08 -2.06 11.54
CA LEU A 19 4.80 -2.37 12.17
C LEU A 19 4.46 -3.83 11.87
N ASP A 20 4.33 -4.65 12.90
CA ASP A 20 3.87 -6.04 12.79
C ASP A 20 2.48 -6.15 13.42
N VAL A 21 1.52 -6.66 12.64
CA VAL A 21 0.13 -6.84 13.04
C VAL A 21 -0.16 -8.34 13.14
N ASN A 22 -0.45 -8.83 14.35
CA ASN A 22 -0.56 -10.26 14.68
C ASN A 22 -1.98 -10.72 15.06
N ARG A 23 -2.99 -9.85 14.92
CA ARG A 23 -4.39 -10.21 15.17
C ARG A 23 -4.92 -11.21 14.13
N LEU A 24 -5.95 -11.96 14.51
CA LEU A 24 -6.54 -13.01 13.65
C LEU A 24 -7.38 -12.44 12.49
N THR A 25 -8.06 -11.32 12.71
CA THR A 25 -8.97 -10.70 11.73
C THR A 25 -8.79 -9.19 11.71
N SER A 26 -9.17 -8.54 10.60
CA SER A 26 -9.09 -7.10 10.45
C SER A 26 -10.23 -6.59 9.60
N PRO A 27 -10.90 -5.49 9.94
CA PRO A 27 -11.98 -4.97 9.11
C PRO A 27 -11.51 -4.57 7.69
N PHE A 28 -10.25 -4.18 7.50
CA PHE A 28 -9.69 -3.97 6.16
C PHE A 28 -8.99 -5.24 5.67
N GLY A 29 -9.19 -5.60 4.42
CA GLY A 29 -8.53 -6.73 3.80
C GLY A 29 -8.55 -6.69 2.28
N LEU A 30 -7.83 -7.66 1.72
CA LEU A 30 -7.92 -8.04 0.32
C LEU A 30 -8.73 -9.34 0.26
N THR A 31 -9.89 -9.34 -0.38
CA THR A 31 -10.63 -10.57 -0.69
C THR A 31 -10.45 -10.91 -2.15
N VAL A 32 -10.34 -12.21 -2.45
CA VAL A 32 -10.16 -12.69 -3.82
C VAL A 32 -11.37 -13.54 -4.18
N ASP A 33 -12.01 -13.22 -5.30
CA ASP A 33 -12.94 -14.16 -5.93
C ASP A 33 -12.12 -15.14 -6.78
N PRO A 34 -11.96 -16.41 -6.34
CA PRO A 34 -11.11 -17.37 -7.01
C PRO A 34 -11.64 -17.77 -8.40
N ARG A 35 -12.89 -17.44 -8.73
CA ARG A 35 -13.50 -17.78 -10.03
C ARG A 35 -13.24 -16.73 -11.09
N THR A 36 -13.18 -15.47 -10.67
CA THR A 36 -13.14 -14.31 -11.58
C THR A 36 -11.80 -13.60 -11.58
N GLN A 37 -10.86 -13.99 -10.70
CA GLN A 37 -9.57 -13.32 -10.51
C GLN A 37 -9.74 -11.83 -10.13
N ILE A 38 -10.90 -11.50 -9.56
CA ILE A 38 -11.21 -10.16 -9.07
C ILE A 38 -10.76 -10.09 -7.61
N HIS A 39 -9.83 -9.20 -7.35
CA HIS A 39 -9.40 -8.85 -6.03
C HIS A 39 -10.17 -7.61 -5.57
N HIS A 40 -10.64 -7.64 -4.34
CA HIS A 40 -11.34 -6.54 -3.73
C HIS A 40 -10.54 -6.04 -2.53
N LEU A 41 -10.17 -4.78 -2.56
CA LEU A 41 -9.46 -4.14 -1.46
C LEU A 41 -10.43 -3.20 -0.72
N GLY A 42 -10.58 -3.38 0.58
CA GLY A 42 -11.51 -2.58 1.37
C GLY A 42 -12.02 -3.29 2.62
N TYR A 43 -13.28 -3.07 2.98
CA TYR A 43 -13.89 -3.62 4.19
C TYR A 43 -14.32 -5.09 4.00
N HIS A 44 -14.22 -5.90 5.04
CA HIS A 44 -14.90 -7.20 5.09
C HIS A 44 -16.39 -6.99 4.88
N GLU A 45 -16.99 -7.66 3.90
CA GLU A 45 -18.39 -7.50 3.50
C GLU A 45 -18.73 -6.23 2.68
N ALA A 46 -17.78 -5.30 2.45
CA ALA A 46 -17.98 -4.19 1.51
C ALA A 46 -16.66 -3.66 0.85
N PRO A 47 -16.44 -3.90 -0.45
CA PRO A 47 -15.20 -3.49 -1.11
C PRO A 47 -15.11 -1.99 -1.41
N LEU A 48 -13.89 -1.44 -1.46
CA LEU A 48 -13.60 -0.05 -1.86
C LEU A 48 -13.07 0.05 -3.27
N PHE A 49 -12.15 -0.85 -3.59
CA PHE A 49 -11.53 -0.96 -4.89
C PHE A 49 -11.77 -2.36 -5.40
N ARG A 50 -12.14 -2.44 -6.67
CA ARG A 50 -12.13 -3.65 -7.46
C ARG A 50 -10.86 -3.63 -8.31
N LEU A 51 -10.06 -4.67 -8.16
CA LEU A 51 -8.79 -4.87 -8.83
C LEU A 51 -8.95 -6.12 -9.69
N GLU A 52 -8.86 -5.96 -10.99
CA GLU A 52 -8.98 -7.05 -11.95
C GLU A 52 -7.58 -7.48 -12.35
N GLN A 53 -7.24 -8.71 -11.97
CA GLN A 53 -5.99 -9.34 -12.34
C GLN A 53 -5.99 -9.60 -13.86
N PRO A 54 -4.88 -9.33 -14.56
CA PRO A 54 -4.78 -9.63 -15.98
C PRO A 54 -4.78 -11.15 -16.23
N PHE A 55 -5.40 -11.58 -17.33
CA PHE A 55 -5.39 -12.99 -17.76
C PHE A 55 -4.04 -13.41 -18.36
N SER A 56 -3.31 -12.46 -18.95
CA SER A 56 -1.99 -12.64 -19.55
C SER A 56 -0.93 -11.85 -18.78
N PRO A 57 0.34 -12.31 -18.71
CA PRO A 57 1.46 -11.51 -18.18
C PRO A 57 1.55 -10.12 -18.79
N ASP A 58 1.17 -10.01 -20.06
CA ASP A 58 1.39 -8.81 -20.85
C ASP A 58 0.27 -7.76 -20.71
N ASP A 59 -0.85 -8.12 -20.06
CA ASP A 59 -2.00 -7.24 -19.93
C ASP A 59 -1.92 -6.33 -18.70
N ALA A 60 -2.64 -5.21 -18.76
CA ALA A 60 -2.76 -4.30 -17.63
C ALA A 60 -3.75 -4.76 -16.55
N TRP A 61 -3.48 -4.34 -15.31
CA TRP A 61 -4.44 -4.44 -14.22
C TRP A 61 -5.61 -3.47 -14.42
N GLY A 62 -6.83 -3.96 -14.23
CA GLY A 62 -8.00 -3.10 -14.06
C GLY A 62 -8.08 -2.59 -12.62
N VAL A 63 -8.21 -1.28 -12.43
CA VAL A 63 -8.40 -0.67 -11.09
C VAL A 63 -9.64 0.21 -11.13
N GLU A 64 -10.68 -0.20 -10.43
CA GLU A 64 -11.97 0.50 -10.37
C GLU A 64 -12.31 0.85 -8.91
N PRO A 65 -12.40 2.15 -8.56
CA PRO A 65 -12.98 2.54 -7.29
C PRO A 65 -14.50 2.33 -7.31
N LEU A 66 -15.05 1.81 -6.22
CA LEU A 66 -16.47 1.50 -6.11
C LEU A 66 -17.24 2.69 -5.54
N SER A 67 -18.39 3.01 -6.14
CA SER A 67 -19.24 4.13 -5.74
C SER A 67 -19.90 3.97 -4.36
N SER A 68 -19.99 2.73 -3.85
CA SER A 68 -20.66 2.40 -2.58
C SER A 68 -19.71 1.93 -1.47
N GLY A 69 -18.40 1.86 -1.73
CA GLY A 69 -17.43 1.41 -0.73
C GLY A 69 -17.26 2.42 0.41
N ARG A 70 -17.16 1.95 1.67
CA ARG A 70 -16.87 2.81 2.84
C ARG A 70 -15.46 2.59 3.38
N PHE A 71 -14.71 3.68 3.53
CA PHE A 71 -13.35 3.61 4.07
C PHE A 71 -13.31 3.02 5.48
N VAL A 72 -12.23 2.29 5.78
CA VAL A 72 -12.05 1.67 7.09
C VAL A 72 -11.51 2.67 8.08
N ARG A 73 -12.25 2.84 9.18
CA ARG A 73 -11.76 3.45 10.42
C ARG A 73 -11.98 2.45 11.55
N ALA A 74 -10.95 1.71 11.89
CA ALA A 74 -10.98 0.92 13.11
C ALA A 74 -10.57 1.79 14.29
N GLN A 75 -11.42 1.83 15.31
CA GLN A 75 -11.04 2.36 16.61
C GLN A 75 -10.43 1.24 17.45
N PRO A 76 -9.42 1.54 18.28
CA PRO A 76 -8.93 0.58 19.26
C PRO A 76 -10.09 0.13 20.17
N GLU A 77 -10.12 -1.16 20.51
CA GLU A 77 -11.04 -1.64 21.54
C GLU A 77 -10.70 -1.02 22.90
N ALA A 78 -11.66 -1.00 23.82
CA ALA A 78 -11.47 -0.44 25.16
C ALA A 78 -10.29 -1.13 25.87
N GLY A 79 -9.25 -0.36 26.18
CA GLY A 79 -8.03 -0.85 26.85
C GLY A 79 -6.85 -1.12 25.90
N GLN A 80 -7.09 -1.19 24.58
CA GLN A 80 -6.01 -1.24 23.60
C GLN A 80 -5.38 0.14 23.46
N LYS A 81 -4.08 0.24 23.77
CA LYS A 81 -3.31 1.47 23.62
C LYS A 81 -2.32 1.30 22.47
N LEU A 82 -2.25 2.32 21.62
CA LEU A 82 -1.17 2.41 20.65
C LEU A 82 0.17 2.53 21.38
N PRO A 83 1.24 1.88 20.88
CA PRO A 83 2.57 2.10 21.41
C PRO A 83 2.91 3.60 21.39
N GLN A 84 3.43 4.14 22.49
CA GLN A 84 3.79 5.57 22.56
C GLN A 84 4.78 5.95 21.45
N ALA A 85 5.72 5.05 21.15
CA ALA A 85 6.67 5.20 20.05
C ALA A 85 5.98 5.38 18.67
N TYR A 86 4.84 4.72 18.42
CA TYR A 86 4.06 4.93 17.19
C TYR A 86 3.47 6.33 17.15
N LEU A 87 2.92 6.81 18.27
CA LEU A 87 2.32 8.13 18.37
C LEU A 87 3.37 9.22 18.15
N ASP A 88 4.53 9.10 18.79
CA ASP A 88 5.63 10.05 18.66
C ASP A 88 6.24 10.02 17.25
N TRP A 89 6.29 8.84 16.64
CA TRP A 89 6.65 8.72 15.24
C TRP A 89 5.61 9.47 14.37
N LEU A 90 4.34 9.12 14.42
CA LEU A 90 3.31 9.73 13.57
C LEU A 90 3.27 11.27 13.70
N ARG A 91 3.36 11.81 14.93
CA ARG A 91 3.42 13.26 15.20
C ARG A 91 4.60 13.97 14.56
N GLY A 92 5.70 13.27 14.32
CA GLY A 92 6.85 13.84 13.63
C GLY A 92 6.68 13.95 12.10
N SER A 93 5.56 13.48 11.55
CA SER A 93 5.19 13.61 10.13
C SER A 93 4.14 14.71 9.93
N ALA A 94 3.92 15.12 8.68
CA ALA A 94 2.95 16.16 8.35
C ALA A 94 1.51 15.64 8.18
N VAL A 95 1.27 14.35 8.39
CA VAL A 95 -0.06 13.75 8.19
C VAL A 95 -1.00 14.16 9.33
N SER A 96 -2.24 14.49 8.96
CA SER A 96 -3.26 14.98 9.89
C SER A 96 -4.06 13.85 10.56
N ARG A 97 -3.99 12.63 10.00
CA ARG A 97 -4.79 11.44 10.35
C ARG A 97 -3.89 10.20 10.30
N GLY A 98 -4.23 9.12 10.99
CA GLY A 98 -3.40 7.90 10.98
C GLY A 98 -3.37 7.09 12.27
N LEU A 99 -4.08 7.54 13.32
CA LEU A 99 -4.18 6.79 14.58
C LEU A 99 -4.90 5.45 14.40
N GLU A 100 -5.79 5.38 13.41
CA GLU A 100 -6.57 4.19 13.06
C GLU A 100 -5.77 3.12 12.29
N ILE A 101 -4.60 3.44 11.74
CA ILE A 101 -3.87 2.56 10.82
C ILE A 101 -3.51 1.22 11.46
N PRO A 102 -2.88 1.16 12.65
CA PRO A 102 -2.51 -0.13 13.22
C PRO A 102 -3.73 -1.01 13.52
N TRP A 103 -4.89 -0.39 13.73
CA TRP A 103 -6.16 -1.08 13.96
C TRP A 103 -6.93 -1.40 12.68
N SER A 104 -6.53 -0.84 11.55
CA SER A 104 -7.21 -1.07 10.28
C SER A 104 -6.48 -2.10 9.43
N LEU A 105 -5.16 -2.27 9.52
CA LEU A 105 -4.41 -3.17 8.63
C LEU A 105 -4.66 -4.68 8.87
N PRO A 106 -4.72 -5.52 7.82
CA PRO A 106 -4.77 -6.97 7.98
C PRO A 106 -3.51 -7.51 8.67
N PRO A 107 -3.56 -8.76 9.20
CA PRO A 107 -2.37 -9.40 9.73
C PRO A 107 -1.24 -9.43 8.69
N GLY A 108 -0.02 -9.09 9.12
CA GLY A 108 1.12 -8.91 8.24
C GLY A 108 2.25 -8.08 8.85
N SER A 109 3.31 -7.92 8.09
CA SER A 109 4.47 -7.09 8.43
C SER A 109 4.60 -5.93 7.45
N TYR A 110 4.84 -4.74 7.96
CA TYR A 110 4.81 -3.49 7.18
C TYR A 110 6.00 -2.60 7.52
N LEU A 111 6.53 -1.91 6.51
CA LEU A 111 7.37 -0.74 6.69
C LEU A 111 6.52 0.52 6.58
N LEU A 112 6.64 1.39 7.57
CA LEU A 112 6.08 2.73 7.56
C LEU A 112 7.18 3.70 7.12
N VAL A 113 6.95 4.42 6.04
CA VAL A 113 7.95 5.28 5.41
C VAL A 113 7.41 6.70 5.31
N ARG A 114 8.12 7.65 5.93
CA ARG A 114 7.91 9.08 5.68
C ARG A 114 8.73 9.50 4.48
N THR A 115 8.08 10.15 3.53
CA THR A 115 8.74 10.61 2.32
C THR A 115 8.20 11.96 1.88
N ALA A 116 9.11 12.85 1.48
CA ALA A 116 8.75 14.13 0.85
C ALA A 116 8.84 14.06 -0.68
N ARG A 117 8.90 12.84 -1.26
CA ARG A 117 8.98 12.64 -2.70
C ARG A 117 7.76 13.24 -3.39
N PRO A 118 7.95 14.03 -4.46
CA PRO A 118 6.85 14.60 -5.21
C PRO A 118 6.05 13.50 -5.91
N LEU A 119 4.74 13.72 -6.02
CA LEU A 119 3.83 12.89 -6.79
C LEU A 119 3.51 13.61 -8.10
N HIS A 120 3.64 12.90 -9.21
CA HIS A 120 3.49 13.50 -10.53
C HIS A 120 2.18 13.07 -11.17
N LYS A 121 1.52 14.03 -11.84
CA LYS A 121 0.43 13.73 -12.76
C LYS A 121 1.05 13.34 -14.09
N VAL A 122 0.57 12.25 -14.66
CA VAL A 122 1.04 11.70 -15.94
C VAL A 122 -0.16 11.46 -16.86
N GLN A 123 0.09 11.29 -18.15
CA GLN A 123 -0.96 10.94 -19.12
C GLN A 123 -1.25 9.43 -19.15
N LYS A 124 -0.26 8.62 -18.79
CA LYS A 124 -0.36 7.16 -18.74
C LYS A 124 0.32 6.62 -17.49
N VAL A 125 -0.17 5.50 -16.98
CA VAL A 125 0.45 4.77 -15.87
C VAL A 125 0.69 3.32 -16.26
N LEU A 126 1.79 2.77 -15.78
CA LEU A 126 2.07 1.34 -15.90
C LEU A 126 1.23 0.59 -14.85
N LEU A 127 0.30 -0.23 -15.32
CA LEU A 127 -0.43 -1.18 -14.49
C LEU A 127 -0.14 -2.56 -15.10
N GLY A 128 0.49 -3.47 -14.35
CA GLY A 128 1.02 -4.70 -14.97
C GLY A 128 2.17 -4.39 -15.95
N ASN A 129 2.08 -4.90 -17.17
CA ASN A 129 3.07 -4.70 -18.23
C ASN A 129 2.65 -3.66 -19.30
N GLU A 130 1.49 -3.02 -19.16
CA GLU A 130 0.96 -2.07 -20.15
C GLU A 130 0.81 -0.63 -19.59
N LEU A 131 1.08 0.35 -20.45
CA LEU A 131 0.81 1.77 -20.19
C LEU A 131 -0.64 2.13 -20.55
N VAL A 132 -1.49 2.23 -19.53
CA VAL A 132 -2.91 2.60 -19.68
C VAL A 132 -3.12 4.10 -19.46
N PRO A 133 -4.20 4.71 -20.00
CA PRO A 133 -4.55 6.10 -19.73
C PRO A 133 -4.69 6.38 -18.23
N ALA A 134 -4.01 7.42 -17.75
CA ALA A 134 -4.08 7.82 -16.35
C ALA A 134 -5.35 8.62 -16.08
N THR A 135 -6.19 8.11 -15.19
CA THR A 135 -7.38 8.82 -14.70
C THR A 135 -7.01 9.93 -13.72
N PRO A 136 -7.89 10.94 -13.50
CA PRO A 136 -7.61 12.06 -12.58
C PRO A 136 -7.25 11.65 -11.15
N ASN A 137 -7.68 10.47 -10.70
CA ASN A 137 -7.41 9.91 -9.39
C ASN A 137 -6.10 9.13 -9.28
N ILE A 138 -5.23 9.13 -10.30
CA ILE A 138 -3.93 8.44 -10.22
C ILE A 138 -2.78 9.45 -10.23
N ARG A 139 -1.79 9.24 -9.37
CA ARG A 139 -0.51 9.95 -9.37
C ARG A 139 0.63 8.97 -9.29
N VAL A 140 1.72 9.23 -10.00
CA VAL A 140 2.90 8.36 -9.96
C VAL A 140 3.86 8.83 -8.90
N LEU A 141 4.34 7.87 -8.11
CA LEU A 141 5.38 8.07 -7.10
C LEU A 141 6.73 7.61 -7.64
N ARG A 142 6.80 6.46 -8.33
CA ARG A 142 8.03 5.95 -8.94
C ARG A 142 7.75 5.25 -10.26
N GLU A 143 8.48 5.62 -11.31
CA GLU A 143 8.31 5.07 -12.67
C GLU A 143 9.31 3.96 -13.02
N GLN A 144 10.43 3.88 -12.29
CA GLN A 144 11.58 3.09 -12.69
C GLN A 144 11.74 1.81 -11.89
N LYS A 145 12.34 0.81 -12.55
CA LYS A 145 12.74 -0.46 -11.95
C LYS A 145 13.56 -0.27 -10.65
N PRO A 146 13.52 -1.26 -9.74
CA PRO A 146 12.76 -2.50 -9.85
C PRO A 146 11.32 -2.41 -9.36
N VAL A 147 10.85 -1.24 -8.89
CA VAL A 147 9.49 -1.08 -8.36
C VAL A 147 8.81 0.10 -9.03
N TYR A 148 7.74 -0.17 -9.77
CA TYR A 148 6.80 0.87 -10.20
C TYR A 148 5.82 1.14 -9.06
N SER A 149 5.55 2.41 -8.77
CA SER A 149 4.54 2.73 -7.76
C SER A 149 3.69 3.95 -8.11
N CYS A 150 2.40 3.84 -7.81
CA CYS A 150 1.45 4.91 -7.98
C CYS A 150 0.46 4.96 -6.82
N VAL A 151 -0.13 6.14 -6.63
CA VAL A 151 -1.18 6.40 -5.67
C VAL A 151 -2.50 6.50 -6.41
N VAL A 152 -3.51 5.77 -5.95
CA VAL A 152 -4.86 5.70 -6.50
C VAL A 152 -5.84 6.26 -5.46
N GLY A 153 -6.57 7.30 -5.86
CA GLY A 153 -7.63 7.92 -5.07
C GLY A 153 -8.94 7.14 -5.18
N ALA A 154 -9.78 7.26 -4.16
CA ALA A 154 -11.02 6.48 -4.07
C ALA A 154 -12.17 7.00 -4.94
N ARG A 155 -12.04 8.16 -5.58
CA ARG A 155 -13.08 8.75 -6.44
C ARG A 155 -12.49 9.07 -7.80
N LEU A 156 -13.09 8.56 -8.88
CA LEU A 156 -12.56 8.67 -10.24
C LEU A 156 -12.22 10.11 -10.68
N GLN A 157 -13.04 11.07 -10.26
CA GLN A 157 -12.95 12.46 -10.71
C GLN A 157 -12.13 13.35 -9.78
N GLU A 158 -11.57 12.78 -8.70
CA GLU A 158 -10.84 13.54 -7.68
C GLU A 158 -9.41 13.03 -7.56
N PRO A 159 -8.43 13.91 -7.28
CA PRO A 159 -7.08 13.46 -6.99
C PRO A 159 -7.02 12.59 -5.72
N PRO A 160 -5.99 11.76 -5.54
CA PRO A 160 -5.76 11.09 -4.26
C PRO A 160 -5.66 12.09 -3.10
N VAL A 161 -6.17 11.68 -1.94
CA VAL A 161 -6.02 12.42 -0.68
C VAL A 161 -4.73 11.98 -0.02
N LEU A 162 -3.82 12.93 0.21
CA LEU A 162 -2.43 12.66 0.54
C LEU A 162 -2.00 13.18 1.92
N ASP A 163 -2.84 13.94 2.63
CA ASP A 163 -2.58 14.44 3.99
C ASP A 163 -2.73 13.36 5.08
N GLN A 164 -2.69 12.09 4.66
CA GLN A 164 -2.95 10.91 5.46
C GLN A 164 -2.05 9.74 5.01
N PRO A 165 -1.86 8.73 5.86
CA PRO A 165 -1.17 7.50 5.47
C PRO A 165 -1.84 6.80 4.29
N LEU A 166 -1.01 6.34 3.37
CA LEU A 166 -1.39 5.59 2.19
C LEU A 166 -1.06 4.11 2.38
N ILE A 167 -2.04 3.24 2.19
CA ILE A 167 -1.93 1.79 2.34
C ILE A 167 -1.43 1.21 1.02
N GLY A 168 -0.27 0.55 1.06
CA GLY A 168 0.31 -0.13 -0.09
C GLY A 168 -0.27 -1.52 -0.30
N LEU A 169 -0.35 -1.91 -1.57
CA LEU A 169 -0.63 -3.24 -2.08
C LEU A 169 0.50 -3.60 -3.05
N SER A 170 1.20 -4.69 -2.76
CA SER A 170 2.32 -5.16 -3.57
C SER A 170 1.88 -6.28 -4.49
N VAL A 171 2.09 -6.05 -5.78
CA VAL A 171 1.79 -6.98 -6.87
C VAL A 171 3.11 -7.53 -7.39
N LEU A 172 3.32 -8.83 -7.13
CA LEU A 172 4.57 -9.49 -7.46
C LEU A 172 4.55 -10.05 -8.89
N ASN A 173 5.36 -9.46 -9.76
CA ASN A 173 5.57 -9.85 -11.14
C ASN A 173 6.84 -10.69 -11.27
N TYR A 174 6.72 -11.84 -11.93
CA TYR A 174 7.87 -12.63 -12.35
C TYR A 174 7.49 -13.41 -13.62
N ASP A 175 7.77 -12.81 -14.77
CA ASP A 175 7.60 -13.47 -16.07
C ASP A 175 8.96 -13.93 -16.65
N GLY A 176 10.03 -13.87 -15.85
CA GLY A 176 11.40 -14.21 -16.28
C GLY A 176 12.11 -13.14 -17.11
N SER A 177 11.41 -12.10 -17.58
CA SER A 177 11.93 -11.04 -18.45
C SER A 177 11.82 -9.63 -17.84
N THR A 178 10.78 -9.38 -17.05
CA THR A 178 10.54 -8.16 -16.31
C THR A 178 10.73 -8.43 -14.82
N ARG A 179 11.55 -7.59 -14.17
CA ARG A 179 11.75 -7.60 -12.71
C ARG A 179 10.94 -6.52 -12.01
N GLN A 180 10.07 -5.81 -12.74
CA GLN A 180 9.37 -4.65 -12.22
C GLN A 180 8.15 -5.09 -11.41
N GLN A 181 8.19 -4.84 -10.11
CA GLN A 181 7.06 -5.09 -9.21
C GLN A 181 6.13 -3.88 -9.21
N GLY A 182 4.83 -4.13 -9.09
CA GLY A 182 3.84 -3.07 -8.94
C GLY A 182 3.59 -2.80 -7.45
N MET A 183 3.55 -1.54 -7.05
CA MET A 183 3.06 -1.15 -5.74
C MET A 183 2.01 -0.05 -5.86
N LEU A 184 0.77 -0.41 -5.50
CA LEU A 184 -0.38 0.46 -5.59
C LEU A 184 -0.70 1.00 -4.19
N PHE A 185 -0.75 2.32 -4.04
CA PHE A 185 -1.08 2.98 -2.78
C PHE A 185 -2.50 3.52 -2.80
N PHE A 186 -3.24 3.29 -1.72
CA PHE A 186 -4.62 3.73 -1.57
C PHE A 186 -4.80 4.55 -0.30
N SER A 187 -5.66 5.56 -0.36
CA SER A 187 -6.04 6.35 0.81
C SER A 187 -6.76 5.50 1.86
N SER A 188 -6.39 5.67 3.14
CA SER A 188 -7.07 4.98 4.25
C SER A 188 -8.43 5.58 4.60
N VAL A 189 -8.65 6.89 4.41
CA VAL A 189 -9.95 7.53 4.67
C VAL A 189 -10.36 8.52 3.59
N GLU A 190 -11.65 8.83 3.55
CA GLU A 190 -12.20 9.92 2.76
C GLU A 190 -11.87 11.25 3.44
N ALA A 191 -11.22 12.16 2.72
CA ALA A 191 -11.14 13.55 3.12
C ALA A 191 -11.63 14.43 1.98
N ALA A 192 -12.08 15.63 2.34
CA ALA A 192 -12.32 16.68 1.36
C ALA A 192 -11.01 16.92 0.58
N PRO A 193 -11.09 17.25 -0.72
CA PRO A 193 -9.91 17.49 -1.54
C PRO A 193 -9.17 18.73 -1.04
N HIS A 194 -8.24 18.51 -0.11
CA HIS A 194 -7.20 19.45 0.21
C HIS A 194 -5.93 18.86 -0.36
N GLY A 195 -5.42 19.49 -1.42
CA GLY A 195 -4.08 19.16 -1.91
C GLY A 195 -3.06 19.37 -0.79
N LEU A 196 -1.97 18.61 -0.82
CA LEU A 196 -0.86 18.86 0.09
C LEU A 196 -0.35 20.29 -0.09
N PRO A 197 -0.10 21.01 0.99
CA PRO A 197 0.88 22.09 0.96
C PRO A 197 2.22 21.54 0.44
N ALA A 198 2.89 22.28 -0.43
CA ALA A 198 4.20 21.89 -0.94
C ALA A 198 5.18 21.61 0.22
N GLY A 199 5.92 20.50 0.15
CA GLY A 199 6.98 20.16 1.11
C GLY A 199 6.57 19.34 2.35
N GLN A 200 5.34 18.80 2.38
CA GLN A 200 4.91 17.92 3.48
C GLN A 200 5.27 16.44 3.25
N GLU A 201 5.67 15.75 4.32
CA GLU A 201 5.96 14.32 4.31
C GLU A 201 4.66 13.50 4.24
N LEU A 202 4.64 12.54 3.31
CA LEU A 202 3.66 11.48 3.20
C LEU A 202 4.07 10.30 4.06
N VAL A 203 3.08 9.59 4.61
CA VAL A 203 3.32 8.29 5.24
C VAL A 203 2.86 7.19 4.27
N LEU A 204 3.80 6.36 3.82
CA LEU A 204 3.53 5.18 3.02
C LEU A 204 3.58 3.95 3.90
N ILE A 205 2.60 3.06 3.75
CA ILE A 205 2.56 1.75 4.41
C ILE A 205 2.95 0.72 3.35
N VAL A 206 4.19 0.26 3.38
CA VAL A 206 4.74 -0.70 2.42
C VAL A 206 4.58 -2.10 3.01
N PRO A 207 3.74 -2.98 2.45
CA PRO A 207 3.59 -4.33 2.97
C PRO A 207 4.82 -5.17 2.62
N LEU A 208 5.40 -5.83 3.63
CA LEU A 208 6.48 -6.81 3.46
C LEU A 208 5.91 -8.23 3.33
N GLU A 209 4.91 -8.55 4.16
CA GLU A 209 4.27 -9.85 4.25
C GLU A 209 2.78 -9.70 4.60
N GLY A 210 1.98 -10.71 4.26
CA GLY A 210 0.55 -10.77 4.57
C GLY A 210 -0.34 -10.63 3.34
N GLN A 211 -1.62 -10.35 3.57
CA GLN A 211 -2.66 -10.35 2.53
C GLN A 211 -2.49 -9.25 1.48
N LEU A 212 -1.73 -8.18 1.80
CA LEU A 212 -1.44 -7.07 0.89
C LEU A 212 -0.19 -7.31 0.02
N VAL A 213 0.38 -8.51 0.04
CA VAL A 213 1.45 -8.92 -0.88
C VAL A 213 0.99 -10.17 -1.62
N PHE A 214 0.75 -10.05 -2.92
CA PHE A 214 0.24 -11.15 -3.72
C PHE A 214 0.88 -11.23 -5.09
N ASP A 215 0.77 -12.41 -5.69
CA ASP A 215 1.42 -12.77 -6.94
C ASP A 215 0.51 -12.45 -8.14
N ASN A 216 1.06 -11.71 -9.12
CA ASN A 216 0.28 -11.12 -10.22
C ASN A 216 -0.52 -12.14 -11.02
N MET A 217 -0.11 -13.40 -11.13
CA MET A 217 -0.83 -14.33 -12.01
C MET A 217 -0.94 -15.77 -11.50
N GLY A 218 -0.46 -16.07 -10.30
CA GLY A 218 -0.43 -17.44 -9.80
C GLY A 218 0.35 -18.45 -10.67
N PHE A 219 1.05 -18.01 -11.73
CA PHE A 219 1.85 -18.87 -12.62
C PHE A 219 3.22 -19.25 -12.03
N PHE A 220 3.48 -18.86 -10.79
CA PHE A 220 4.67 -19.28 -10.10
C PHE A 220 4.59 -20.79 -9.83
N SER A 221 5.66 -21.51 -10.14
CA SER A 221 5.93 -22.74 -9.40
C SER A 221 6.00 -22.39 -7.91
N ALA A 222 5.65 -23.31 -7.01
CA ALA A 222 5.77 -23.09 -5.56
C ALA A 222 7.14 -22.55 -5.15
N LYS A 223 8.22 -22.98 -5.82
CA LYS A 223 9.57 -22.46 -5.61
C LYS A 223 9.74 -21.02 -6.08
N GLY A 224 9.17 -20.67 -7.24
CA GLY A 224 9.19 -19.31 -7.77
C GLY A 224 8.44 -18.32 -6.90
N GLU A 225 7.31 -18.74 -6.33
CA GLU A 225 6.51 -17.90 -5.41
C GLU A 225 7.31 -17.58 -4.14
N VAL A 226 7.89 -18.61 -3.53
CA VAL A 226 8.75 -18.46 -2.34
C VAL A 226 9.90 -17.50 -2.61
N GLU A 227 10.57 -17.65 -3.76
CA GLU A 227 11.70 -16.78 -4.11
C GLU A 227 11.27 -15.34 -4.42
N SER A 228 10.14 -15.16 -5.09
CA SER A 228 9.59 -13.82 -5.38
C SER A 228 9.22 -13.07 -4.10
N ARG A 229 8.51 -13.74 -3.19
CA ARG A 229 8.15 -13.20 -1.88
C ARG A 229 9.38 -12.91 -1.03
N ARG A 230 10.37 -13.81 -1.02
CA ARG A 230 11.65 -13.60 -0.35
C ARG A 230 12.36 -12.34 -0.88
N ARG A 231 12.53 -12.24 -2.20
CA ARG A 231 13.15 -11.07 -2.85
C ARG A 231 12.40 -9.78 -2.58
N TRP A 232 11.06 -9.81 -2.61
CA TRP A 232 10.27 -8.64 -2.24
C TRP A 232 10.59 -8.18 -0.82
N LYS A 233 10.46 -9.10 0.14
CA LYS A 233 10.65 -8.84 1.57
C LYS A 233 12.07 -8.38 1.90
N GLU A 234 13.08 -9.06 1.36
CA GLU A 234 14.47 -8.90 1.79
C GLU A 234 15.25 -7.87 0.95
N GLU A 235 14.82 -7.61 -0.28
CA GLU A 235 15.58 -6.78 -1.24
C GLU A 235 14.72 -5.61 -1.75
N LEU A 236 13.65 -5.90 -2.50
CA LEU A 236 12.96 -4.89 -3.33
C LEU A 236 12.17 -3.86 -2.51
N ALA A 237 11.50 -4.28 -1.44
CA ALA A 237 10.81 -3.36 -0.55
C ALA A 237 11.82 -2.41 0.13
N HIS A 238 12.97 -2.94 0.57
CA HIS A 238 14.03 -2.14 1.17
C HIS A 238 14.65 -1.17 0.16
N GLU A 239 14.92 -1.59 -1.07
CA GLU A 239 15.37 -0.69 -2.14
C GLU A 239 14.37 0.43 -2.43
N PHE A 240 13.07 0.13 -2.41
CA PHE A 240 12.02 1.12 -2.54
C PHE A 240 12.03 2.12 -1.37
N VAL A 241 12.14 1.62 -0.13
CA VAL A 241 12.22 2.46 1.07
C VAL A 241 13.46 3.35 1.02
N THR A 242 14.63 2.82 0.66
CA THR A 242 15.86 3.62 0.48
C THR A 242 15.65 4.71 -0.56
N TRP A 243 15.00 4.40 -1.70
CA TRP A 243 14.69 5.43 -2.68
C TRP A 243 13.72 6.50 -2.13
N CYS A 244 12.77 6.14 -1.28
CA CYS A 244 11.86 7.11 -0.66
C CYS A 244 12.54 8.06 0.32
N THR A 245 13.63 7.63 0.96
CA THR A 245 14.28 8.37 2.05
C THR A 245 15.59 9.04 1.65
N ASP A 246 16.27 8.57 0.60
CA ASP A 246 17.56 9.09 0.15
C ASP A 246 17.41 10.25 -0.87
N PRO A 247 17.61 11.51 -0.48
CA PRO A 247 17.43 12.65 -1.38
C PRO A 247 18.34 12.61 -2.62
N SER A 248 19.46 11.88 -2.59
CA SER A 248 20.39 11.78 -3.74
C SER A 248 19.83 10.94 -4.90
N ARG A 249 18.79 10.16 -4.66
CA ARG A 249 18.10 9.31 -5.65
C ARG A 249 16.82 9.94 -6.23
N ALA A 250 16.69 11.27 -6.07
CA ALA A 250 15.57 12.07 -6.61
C ALA A 250 15.56 12.10 -8.13
#